data_AF-A0A1C0Y7D1-F1
#
_entry.id   AF-A0A1C0Y7D1-F1
#
_cell.length_a   1.000
_cell.length_b   1.000
_cell.length_c   1.000
_cell.angle_alpha   90.00
_cell.angle_beta   90.00
_cell.angle_gamma   90.00
#
_symmetry.space_group_name_H-M   'P 1'
#
loop_
_entity.id
_entity.type
_entity.pdbx_description
1 polymer ?
#
loop_
_entity_poly.entity_id
_entity_poly.type
_entity_poly.pdbx_seq_one_letter_code
_entity_poly.pdbx_strand_id
1 'polypeptide(L)' 'MSIALAGMLVMFSGIFVVMMVILEVLPWLNDTTKVAFIVIGLTFVVAGAVIRFKALKSEMKQQKELEHRRK' A
#
# COMPACT_ATOMS: atom_id res chain seq x y z
N MET A 1 -2.20 -16.63 -0.67
CA MET A 1 -2.36 -15.32 0.01
C MET A 1 -3.28 -14.45 -0.82
N SER A 2 -4.29 -13.82 -0.21
CA SER A 2 -5.20 -12.91 -0.94
C SER A 2 -4.42 -11.69 -1.46
N ILE A 3 -4.68 -11.29 -2.71
CA ILE A 3 -4.11 -10.08 -3.33
C ILE A 3 -4.50 -8.81 -2.56
N ALA A 4 -5.66 -8.83 -1.88
CA ALA A 4 -6.06 -7.76 -0.97
C ALA A 4 -5.16 -7.72 0.28
N LEU A 5 -4.74 -8.88 0.79
CA LEU A 5 -3.80 -8.98 1.92
C LEU A 5 -2.41 -8.44 1.54
N ALA A 6 -1.94 -8.74 0.32
CA ALA A 6 -0.68 -8.22 -0.19
C ALA A 6 -0.71 -6.69 -0.33
N GLY A 7 -1.81 -6.12 -0.85
CA GLY A 7 -1.98 -4.66 -0.91
C GLY A 7 -1.98 -3.99 0.46
N MET A 8 -2.60 -4.62 1.47
CA MET A 8 -2.59 -4.12 2.84
C MET A 8 -1.19 -4.16 3.48
N LEU A 9 -0.43 -5.23 3.27
CA LEU A 9 0.94 -5.35 3.78
C LEU A 9 1.88 -4.30 3.17
N VAL A 10 1.77 -4.05 1.86
CA VAL A 10 2.56 -3.02 1.17
C VAL A 10 2.21 -1.61 1.65
N MET A 11 0.92 -1.32 1.91
CA MET A 11 0.54 -0.06 2.54
C MET A 11 1.10 0.06 3.96
N PHE A 12 1.02 -1.00 4.75
CA PHE A 12 1.52 -1.02 6.13
C PHE A 12 3.03 -0.77 6.19
N SER A 13 3.81 -1.38 5.28
CA SER A 13 5.25 -1.14 5.22
C SER A 13 5.57 0.30 4.83
N GLY A 14 4.82 0.90 3.90
CA GLY A 14 4.99 2.31 3.54
C GLY A 14 4.72 3.26 4.70
N ILE A 15 3.61 3.06 5.42
CA ILE A 15 3.26 3.88 6.60
C ILE A 15 4.31 3.72 7.71
N PHE A 16 4.80 2.49 7.92
CA PHE A 16 5.82 2.22 8.92
C PHE A 16 7.13 2.95 8.63
N VAL A 17 7.57 2.96 7.37
CA VAL A 17 8.76 3.71 6.94
C VAL A 17 8.58 5.21 7.20
N VAL A 18 7.42 5.80 6.85
CA VAL A 18 7.14 7.21 7.11
C VAL A 18 7.14 7.52 8.62
N MET A 19 6.51 6.67 9.44
CA MET A 19 6.49 6.86 10.89
C MET A 19 7.88 6.80 11.52
N MET A 20 8.74 5.87 11.08
CA MET A 20 10.12 5.80 11.58
C MET A 20 10.90 7.09 11.33
N VAL A 21 10.66 7.75 10.19
CA VAL A 21 11.31 9.03 9.87
C VAL A 21 10.76 10.17 10.71
N ILE A 22 9.42 10.25 10.88
CA ILE A 22 8.76 11.31 11.66
C ILE A 22 9.09 11.21 13.15
N LEU A 23 9.15 10.00 13.70
CA LEU A 23 9.49 9.76 15.10
C LEU A 23 10.99 9.93 15.39
N GLU A 24 11.78 10.39 14.41
CA GLU A 24 13.23 10.57 14.51
C GLU A 24 13.94 9.35 15.14
N VAL A 25 13.48 8.13 14.81
CA VAL A 25 14.11 6.88 15.28
C VAL A 25 15.58 6.82 14.86
N LEU A 26 15.92 7.56 13.80
CA LEU A 26 17.26 7.70 13.25
C LEU A 26 17.69 9.18 13.32
N PRO A 27 18.08 9.68 14.50
CA PRO A 27 18.39 11.10 14.72
C PRO A 27 19.66 11.56 14.00
N TRP A 28 20.48 10.65 13.47
CA TRP A 28 21.68 10.98 12.68
C TRP A 28 21.38 11.21 11.18
N LEU A 29 20.15 11.01 10.71
CA LEU A 29 19.81 11.20 9.30
C LEU A 29 19.84 12.69 8.95
N ASN A 30 20.70 13.06 7.99
CA ASN A 30 20.67 14.37 7.34
C ASN A 30 19.27 14.66 6.77
N ASP A 31 18.90 15.95 6.71
CA ASP A 31 17.59 16.41 6.22
C ASP A 31 17.25 15.87 4.83
N THR A 32 18.24 15.81 3.93
CA THR A 32 18.10 15.23 2.59
C THR A 32 17.67 13.76 2.64
N THR A 33 18.21 12.99 3.57
CA THR A 33 17.91 11.56 3.70
C THR A 33 16.52 11.35 4.33
N LYS A 34 16.12 12.20 5.30
CA LYS A 34 14.76 12.20 5.85
C LYS A 34 13.72 12.41 4.73
N VAL A 35 13.95 13.40 3.87
CA VAL A 35 13.07 13.67 2.71
C VAL A 35 13.02 12.48 1.76
N ALA A 36 14.17 11.87 1.44
CA ALA A 36 14.22 10.70 0.57
C ALA A 36 13.39 9.52 1.14
N PHE A 37 13.50 9.23 2.44
CA PHE A 37 12.71 8.17 3.06
C PHE A 37 11.20 8.48 3.09
N ILE A 38 10.80 9.74 3.27
CA ILE A 38 9.38 10.14 3.19
C ILE A 38 8.83 9.89 1.78
N VAL A 39 9.59 10.26 0.74
CA VAL A 39 9.21 10.03 -0.66
C VAL A 39 9.11 8.53 -0.98
N ILE A 40 10.05 7.73 -0.47
CA ILE A 40 10.01 6.27 -0.60
C ILE A 40 8.77 5.70 0.13
N GLY A 41 8.52 6.12 1.36
CA GLY A 41 7.35 5.68 2.12
C GLY A 41 6.03 6.01 1.41
N LEU A 42 5.92 7.22 0.85
CA LEU A 42 4.76 7.63 0.04
C LEU A 42 4.58 6.78 -1.21
N THR A 43 5.66 6.42 -1.91
CA THR A 43 5.57 5.54 -3.09
C THR A 43 5.07 4.15 -2.72
N PHE A 44 5.47 3.59 -1.57
CA PHE A 44 4.91 2.34 -1.05
C PHE A 44 3.41 2.45 -0.74
N VAL A 45 2.96 3.56 -0.14
CA VAL A 45 1.53 3.79 0.13
C VAL A 45 0.73 3.83 -1.18
N VAL A 46 1.21 4.56 -2.19
CA VAL A 46 0.57 4.65 -3.50
C VAL A 46 0.54 3.28 -4.19
N ALA A 47 1.65 2.54 -4.19
CA ALA A 47 1.72 1.21 -4.78
C ALA A 47 0.73 0.24 -4.11
N GLY A 48 0.67 0.25 -2.76
CA GLY A 48 -0.30 -0.56 -2.01
C GLY A 48 -1.75 -0.20 -2.32
N ALA A 49 -2.06 1.10 -2.47
CA ALA A 49 -3.38 1.56 -2.88
C ALA A 49 -3.78 1.07 -4.29
N VAL A 50 -2.85 1.12 -5.25
CA VAL A 50 -3.08 0.62 -6.62
C VAL A 50 -3.34 -0.89 -6.62
N ILE A 51 -2.57 -1.66 -5.85
CA ILE A 51 -2.77 -3.11 -5.72
C ILE A 51 -4.16 -3.41 -5.14
N ARG A 52 -4.55 -2.70 -4.08
CA ARG A 52 -5.87 -2.84 -3.46
C ARG A 52 -7.00 -2.46 -4.42
N PHE A 53 -6.83 -1.39 -5.20
CA PHE A 53 -7.80 -0.99 -6.21
C PHE A 53 -7.98 -2.07 -7.29
N LYS A 54 -6.88 -2.68 -7.76
CA LYS A 54 -6.95 -3.80 -8.71
C LYS A 54 -7.63 -5.04 -8.10
N ALA A 55 -7.38 -5.33 -6.82
CA ALA A 55 -8.04 -6.41 -6.08
C ALA A 55 -9.56 -6.24 -6.07
N LEU A 56 -10.03 -5.07 -5.62
CA LEU A 56 -11.46 -4.71 -5.59
C LEU A 56 -12.10 -4.81 -6.97
N LYS A 57 -11.43 -4.29 -8.00
CA LYS A 57 -11.94 -4.38 -9.39
C LYS A 57 -12.07 -5.84 -9.85
N SER A 58 -11.16 -6.71 -9.45
CA SER A 58 -11.22 -8.15 -9.77
C SER A 58 -12.38 -8.84 -9.05
N GLU A 59 -12.57 -8.56 -7.77
CA GLU A 59 -13.67 -9.12 -6.96
C GLU A 59 -15.04 -8.68 -7.50
N MET A 60 -15.18 -7.40 -7.89
CA MET A 60 -16.40 -6.89 -8.52
C MET A 60 -16.71 -7.57 -9.87
N LYS A 61 -15.67 -7.92 -10.64
CA LYS A 61 -15.85 -8.62 -11.92
C LYS A 61 -16.31 -10.06 -11.69
N GLN A 62 -15.73 -10.75 -10.71
CA GLN A 62 -16.16 -12.10 -10.32
C GLN A 62 -17.60 -12.14 -9.80
N GLN A 63 -18.02 -11.17 -8.99
CA GLN A 63 -19.40 -11.09 -8.50
C GLN A 63 -20.41 -10.94 -9.63
N LYS A 64 -20.15 -10.06 -10.61
CA LYS A 64 -21.01 -9.89 -11.78
C LYS A 64 -21.13 -11.17 -12.61
N GLU A 65 -20.04 -11.91 -12.75
CA GLU A 65 -20.03 -13.18 -13.49
C GLU A 65 -20.79 -14.29 -12.74
N LEU A 66 -20.71 -14.33 -11.41
CA LEU A 66 -21.48 -15.23 -10.55
C LEU A 66 -22.98 -14.92 -10.58
N GLU A 67 -23.37 -13.64 -10.57
CA GLU A 67 -24.78 -13.25 -10.72
C GLU A 67 -25.35 -13.61 -12.10
N HIS A 68 -24.55 -13.47 -13.16
CA HIS A 68 -24.97 -13.84 -14.51
C HIS A 68 -25.12 -15.35 -14.69
N ARG A 69 -24.43 -16.18 -13.92
CA ARG A 69 -24.62 -17.65 -13.94
C ARG A 69 -25.80 -18.13 -13.08
N ARG A 70 -26.35 -17.29 -12.20
CA ARG A 70 -27.54 -17.61 -11.39
C ARG A 70 -28.86 -17.22 -12.05
N LYS A 71 -28.82 -16.49 -13.17
CA LYS A 71 -29.97 -16.20 -14.03
C LYS A 71 -29.97 -17.15 -15.20
#